data_AF-A0A9W4JXI1-F1
#
_entry.id   AF-A0A9W4JXI1-F1
#
_cell.length_a   1.000
_cell.length_b   1.000
_cell.length_c   1.000
_cell.angle_alpha   90.00
_cell.angle_beta   90.00
_cell.angle_gamma   90.00
#
_symmetry.space_group_name_H-M   'P 1'
#
loop_
_entity.id
_entity.type
_entity.pdbx_description
1 polymer ?
#
loop_
_entity_poly.entity_id
_entity_poly.type
_entity_poly.pdbx_seq_one_letter_code
_entity_poly.pdbx_strand_id
1 'polypeptide(L)'
;MTCLSISRLRSLLSTFIPRVLSPKGPRETVSFGGPDPKRSSTLVCTKSDIPMMSKEESILTAPSGSGVSAKNTVLQRLHTMRIWFPRNGTTIMEDVQSKGLDDVVLDAFVLQDLSVRYQAQDAHGNTMDAFPADLAVLEAGISRVWGKYGIPKFVPLSSDDPIILRQPTKDLESKKALCYRRLRSKYLHEYGRRQRLAEALEYEMPVSLKNWYEDALQDIGRRLERLG
;
A
#
# COMPACT_ATOMS: atom_id res chain seq x y z
N MET A 1 1.34 -35.81 2.55
CA MET A 1 1.03 -34.47 3.08
C MET A 1 2.24 -33.57 2.88
N THR A 2 2.27 -32.83 1.77
CA THR A 2 3.35 -31.88 1.46
C THR A 2 3.01 -30.53 2.09
N CYS A 3 3.75 -30.13 3.12
CA CYS A 3 3.74 -28.76 3.63
C CYS A 3 4.25 -27.82 2.54
N LEU A 4 3.34 -27.21 1.78
CA LEU A 4 3.66 -26.04 0.97
C LEU A 4 3.95 -24.89 1.95
N SER A 5 5.20 -24.44 1.95
CA SER A 5 5.63 -23.24 2.68
C SER A 5 4.70 -22.05 2.35
N ILE A 6 4.19 -21.37 3.38
CA ILE A 6 3.29 -20.21 3.29
C ILE A 6 3.82 -19.14 2.32
N SER A 7 5.14 -19.02 2.19
CA SER A 7 5.81 -18.12 1.26
C SER A 7 5.63 -18.46 -0.23
N ARG A 8 5.38 -19.72 -0.61
CA ARG A 8 5.09 -20.10 -2.01
C ARG A 8 3.63 -19.85 -2.42
N LEU A 9 2.69 -19.93 -1.48
CA LEU A 9 1.26 -19.64 -1.76
C LEU A 9 1.01 -18.14 -1.97
N ARG A 10 1.74 -17.26 -1.28
CA ARG A 10 1.61 -15.80 -1.44
C ARG A 10 2.02 -15.29 -2.83
N SER A 11 2.96 -15.95 -3.50
CA SER A 11 3.38 -15.59 -4.88
C SER A 11 2.31 -15.95 -5.93
N LEU A 12 1.52 -17.01 -5.70
CA LEU A 12 0.45 -17.43 -6.60
C LEU A 12 -0.77 -16.49 -6.56
N LEU A 13 -0.96 -15.74 -5.47
CA LEU A 13 -2.04 -14.74 -5.35
C LEU A 13 -1.81 -13.49 -6.21
N SER A 14 -0.55 -13.20 -6.60
CA SER A 14 -0.19 -12.00 -7.38
C SER A 14 -0.28 -12.20 -8.91
N THR A 15 -0.26 -13.44 -9.40
CA THR A 15 0.01 -13.75 -10.81
C THR A 15 -1.23 -13.94 -11.71
N PHE A 16 -2.45 -13.89 -11.18
CA PHE A 16 -3.67 -14.01 -11.99
C PHE A 16 -4.19 -12.65 -12.48
N ILE A 17 -3.58 -12.13 -13.56
CA ILE A 17 -4.15 -11.07 -14.40
C ILE A 17 -4.78 -11.74 -15.64
N PRO A 18 -6.08 -11.58 -15.91
CA PRO A 18 -6.61 -11.88 -17.24
C PRO A 18 -5.99 -10.88 -18.24
N ARG A 19 -5.22 -11.40 -19.20
CA ARG A 19 -4.73 -10.64 -20.36
C ARG A 19 -5.92 -10.08 -21.13
N VAL A 20 -6.29 -8.83 -20.84
CA VAL A 20 -7.18 -8.05 -21.69
C VAL A 20 -6.32 -7.35 -22.73
N LEU A 21 -6.56 -7.75 -23.98
CA LEU A 21 -5.94 -7.29 -25.21
C LEU A 21 -5.93 -5.75 -25.31
N SER A 22 -4.75 -5.17 -25.56
CA SER A 22 -4.63 -3.79 -26.06
C SER A 22 -4.26 -3.81 -27.54
N PRO A 23 -4.93 -3.01 -28.40
CA PRO A 23 -4.61 -2.95 -29.81
C PRO A 23 -3.36 -2.12 -30.09
N LYS A 24 -2.67 -2.58 -31.13
CA LYS A 24 -1.42 -2.13 -31.72
C LYS A 24 -1.61 -0.78 -32.45
N GLY A 25 -0.74 0.18 -32.21
CA GLY A 25 -0.65 1.41 -33.01
C GLY A 25 0.73 2.08 -32.83
N PRO A 26 1.49 2.35 -33.91
CA PRO A 26 2.83 2.92 -33.82
C PRO A 26 2.78 4.45 -34.00
N ARG A 27 3.48 5.23 -33.16
CA ARG A 27 3.88 6.59 -33.51
C ARG A 27 5.23 6.97 -32.91
N GLU A 28 6.18 7.12 -33.84
CA GLU A 28 7.17 8.19 -34.00
C GLU A 28 8.03 8.62 -32.81
N THR A 29 9.29 8.20 -32.92
CA THR A 29 10.45 8.66 -32.18
C THR A 29 10.89 10.04 -32.70
N VAL A 30 10.94 11.05 -31.82
CA VAL A 30 11.68 12.29 -32.09
C VAL A 30 12.75 12.44 -31.01
N SER A 31 14.00 12.37 -31.44
CA SER A 31 15.20 12.53 -30.62
C SER A 31 15.56 14.01 -30.55
N PHE A 32 15.69 14.56 -29.34
CA PHE A 32 16.35 15.84 -29.11
C PHE A 32 17.45 15.65 -28.07
N GLY A 33 18.70 15.85 -28.50
CA GLY A 33 19.87 15.91 -27.64
C GLY A 33 20.00 17.27 -26.95
N GLY A 34 20.60 17.26 -25.76
CA GLY A 34 20.98 18.46 -25.02
C GLY A 34 21.75 18.12 -23.73
N PRO A 35 22.67 18.98 -23.28
CA PRO A 35 23.95 18.58 -22.69
C PRO A 35 23.98 18.40 -21.17
N ASP A 36 24.95 17.61 -20.71
CA ASP A 36 25.39 17.41 -19.32
C ASP A 36 25.84 18.70 -18.62
N PRO A 37 25.40 18.92 -17.37
CA PRO A 37 26.14 19.74 -16.42
C PRO A 37 26.77 18.88 -15.32
N LYS A 38 28.11 18.76 -15.40
CA LYS A 38 28.98 18.41 -14.27
C LYS A 38 28.67 19.31 -13.08
N ARG A 39 28.39 18.73 -11.91
CA ARG A 39 28.61 19.43 -10.63
C ARG A 39 29.02 18.45 -9.54
N SER A 40 30.32 18.39 -9.32
CA SER A 40 30.95 17.82 -8.12
C SER A 40 30.64 18.71 -6.92
N SER A 41 30.26 18.10 -5.80
CA SER A 41 30.26 18.74 -4.48
C SER A 41 30.69 17.74 -3.43
N THR A 42 31.96 17.84 -3.08
CA THR A 42 32.61 17.17 -1.95
C THR A 42 32.11 17.78 -0.65
N LEU A 43 31.46 17.00 0.21
CA LEU A 43 31.24 17.38 1.61
C LEU A 43 31.81 16.28 2.52
N VAL A 44 33.00 16.60 3.03
CA VAL A 44 33.62 15.99 4.20
C VAL A 44 33.00 16.69 5.42
N CYS A 45 32.46 15.94 6.37
CA CYS A 45 32.31 16.45 7.74
C CYS A 45 32.27 15.30 8.77
N THR A 46 33.43 15.12 9.38
CA THR A 46 33.73 14.73 10.76
C THR A 46 32.82 13.75 11.52
N LYS A 47 33.41 12.57 11.67
CA LYS A 47 33.27 11.59 12.75
C LYS A 47 33.44 12.23 14.14
N SER A 48 32.51 11.97 15.04
CA SER A 48 32.67 12.18 16.49
C SER A 48 32.39 10.87 17.20
N ASP A 49 33.40 10.41 17.94
CA ASP A 49 33.45 9.16 18.69
C ASP A 49 33.12 9.38 20.20
N ILE A 50 32.39 8.42 20.81
CA ILE A 50 32.46 7.92 22.23
C ILE A 50 31.88 8.83 23.35
N PRO A 51 31.37 8.37 24.55
CA PRO A 51 31.40 7.06 25.28
C PRO A 51 29.99 6.48 25.67
N MET A 52 29.75 5.21 26.03
CA MET A 52 30.29 4.25 27.03
C MET A 52 29.61 4.31 28.42
N MET A 53 29.03 3.15 28.85
CA MET A 53 28.46 2.77 30.16
C MET A 53 27.14 3.48 30.57
N SER A 54 26.12 2.83 31.14
CA SER A 54 26.19 1.89 32.26
C SER A 54 25.09 0.81 32.26
N LYS A 55 25.49 -0.30 32.85
CA LYS A 55 24.79 -1.54 33.17
C LYS A 55 23.98 -1.34 34.46
N GLU A 56 22.71 -1.70 34.47
CA GLU A 56 22.00 -1.97 35.73
C GLU A 56 21.06 -3.18 35.56
N GLU A 57 21.56 -4.30 36.08
CA GLU A 57 20.83 -5.54 36.29
C GLU A 57 19.86 -5.31 37.46
N SER A 58 18.56 -5.47 37.24
CA SER A 58 17.60 -5.67 38.32
C SER A 58 17.01 -7.06 38.22
N ILE A 59 17.53 -7.93 39.08
CA ILE A 59 17.01 -9.26 39.35
C ILE A 59 15.77 -9.09 40.22
N LEU A 60 14.60 -9.39 39.67
CA LEU A 60 13.40 -9.66 40.46
C LEU A 60 12.87 -11.05 40.11
N THR A 61 13.18 -11.97 41.01
CA THR A 61 12.65 -13.33 41.09
C THR A 61 11.29 -13.29 41.78
N ALA A 62 10.22 -13.77 41.13
CA ALA A 62 9.05 -14.45 41.72
C ALA A 62 8.06 -14.89 40.60
N PRO A 63 7.01 -15.65 40.93
CA PRO A 63 6.98 -17.10 41.09
C PRO A 63 6.38 -17.80 39.85
N SER A 64 6.74 -19.07 39.68
CA SER A 64 6.20 -19.99 38.67
C SER A 64 4.70 -20.23 38.88
N GLY A 65 3.87 -19.34 38.31
CA GLY A 65 2.45 -19.55 38.11
C GLY A 65 2.22 -20.21 36.76
N SER A 66 1.69 -21.44 36.78
CA SER A 66 1.16 -22.15 35.61
C SER A 66 -0.04 -21.38 35.05
N GLY A 67 0.24 -20.30 34.31
CA GLY A 67 -0.74 -19.58 33.54
C GLY A 67 -1.02 -20.34 32.26
N VAL A 68 -2.20 -20.96 32.18
CA VAL A 68 -2.82 -21.32 30.91
C VAL A 68 -2.81 -20.04 30.07
N SER A 69 -1.87 -19.96 29.13
CA SER A 69 -1.72 -18.83 28.22
C SER A 69 -2.97 -18.84 27.33
N ALA A 70 -4.02 -18.19 27.80
CA ALA A 70 -5.05 -17.67 26.96
C ALA A 70 -4.30 -16.77 25.97
N LYS A 71 -4.02 -17.32 24.79
CA LYS A 71 -3.56 -16.56 23.63
C LYS A 71 -4.71 -15.61 23.31
N ASN A 72 -4.76 -14.50 24.04
CA ASN A 72 -5.35 -13.25 23.61
C ASN A 72 -4.59 -12.92 22.35
N THR A 73 -5.08 -13.49 21.25
CA THR A 73 -4.59 -13.20 19.92
C THR A 73 -5.13 -11.81 19.69
N VAL A 74 -4.38 -10.82 20.16
CA VAL A 74 -4.70 -9.41 19.96
C VAL A 74 -4.91 -9.28 18.46
N LEU A 75 -6.16 -9.08 18.06
CA LEU A 75 -6.52 -9.01 16.66
C LEU A 75 -5.69 -7.87 16.08
N GLN A 76 -4.75 -8.23 15.23
CA GLN A 76 -3.82 -7.24 14.72
C GLN A 76 -4.58 -6.28 13.82
N ARG A 77 -4.59 -5.00 14.21
CA ARG A 77 -5.30 -3.95 13.50
C ARG A 77 -4.58 -3.62 12.21
N LEU A 78 -5.32 -3.61 11.10
CA LEU A 78 -4.84 -3.16 9.80
C LEU A 78 -5.28 -1.72 9.54
N HIS A 79 -4.40 -0.97 8.88
CA HIS A 79 -4.63 0.40 8.44
C HIS A 79 -4.52 0.48 6.92
N THR A 80 -5.40 1.28 6.32
CA THR A 80 -5.29 1.64 4.90
C THR A 80 -4.20 2.68 4.73
N MET A 81 -3.12 2.33 4.03
CA MET A 81 -2.09 3.28 3.62
C MET A 81 -2.15 3.50 2.11
N ARG A 82 -2.43 4.74 1.70
CA ARG A 82 -2.38 5.13 0.29
C ARG A 82 -0.95 5.49 -0.10
N ILE A 83 -0.46 4.93 -1.19
CA ILE A 83 0.87 5.23 -1.74
C ILE A 83 0.78 5.65 -3.21
N TRP A 84 1.83 6.30 -3.71
CA TRP A 84 2.08 6.43 -5.14
C TRP A 84 2.92 5.25 -5.61
N PHE A 85 2.33 4.40 -6.44
CA PHE A 85 3.02 3.25 -6.99
C PHE A 85 3.51 3.55 -8.41
N PRO A 86 4.81 3.40 -8.71
CA PRO A 86 5.37 3.71 -10.02
C PRO A 86 4.92 2.68 -11.07
N ARG A 87 4.78 3.12 -12.32
CA ARG A 87 4.47 2.23 -13.43
C ARG A 87 5.74 1.57 -13.98
N ASN A 88 6.28 0.59 -13.24
CA ASN A 88 7.54 -0.09 -13.57
C ASN A 88 7.38 -1.53 -14.09
N GLY A 89 6.15 -1.98 -14.30
CA GLY A 89 5.85 -3.34 -14.79
C GLY A 89 5.82 -4.43 -13.70
N THR A 90 6.19 -4.09 -12.46
CA THR A 90 6.13 -4.99 -11.31
C THR A 90 4.75 -4.95 -10.66
N THR A 91 4.27 -6.08 -10.14
CA THR A 91 3.04 -6.08 -9.33
C THR A 91 3.31 -5.43 -7.96
N ILE A 92 2.28 -4.84 -7.35
CA ILE A 92 2.45 -4.15 -6.07
C ILE A 92 2.95 -5.07 -4.96
N MET A 93 2.49 -6.33 -4.92
CA MET A 93 2.93 -7.28 -3.89
C MET A 93 4.36 -7.78 -4.10
N GLU A 94 4.83 -7.88 -5.35
CA GLU A 94 6.25 -8.17 -5.63
C GLU A 94 7.16 -7.01 -5.19
N ASP A 95 6.76 -5.76 -5.42
CA ASP A 95 7.51 -4.59 -4.97
C ASP A 95 7.55 -4.50 -3.43
N VAL A 96 6.41 -4.73 -2.77
CA VAL A 96 6.31 -4.87 -1.30
C VAL A 96 7.29 -5.92 -0.77
N GLN A 97 7.34 -7.10 -1.39
CA GLN A 97 8.25 -8.16 -1.01
C GLN A 97 9.72 -7.76 -1.22
N SER A 98 10.04 -7.17 -2.38
CA SER A 98 11.41 -6.73 -2.69
C SER A 98 11.95 -5.67 -1.71
N LYS A 99 11.03 -4.90 -1.08
CA LYS A 99 11.33 -3.89 -0.07
C LYS A 99 11.39 -4.46 1.36
N GLY A 100 11.14 -5.76 1.53
CA GLY A 100 11.10 -6.43 2.83
C GLY A 100 9.95 -5.92 3.69
N LEU A 101 8.75 -5.82 3.12
CA LEU A 101 7.52 -5.37 3.80
C LEU A 101 6.41 -6.44 3.79
N ASP A 102 6.69 -7.65 3.31
CA ASP A 102 5.73 -8.75 3.18
C ASP A 102 5.29 -9.36 4.53
N ASP A 103 6.00 -9.02 5.61
CA ASP A 103 5.63 -9.36 6.98
C ASP A 103 4.60 -8.37 7.57
N VAL A 104 4.51 -7.15 7.04
CA VAL A 104 3.64 -6.08 7.57
C VAL A 104 2.54 -5.62 6.63
N VAL A 105 2.66 -5.89 5.32
CA VAL A 105 1.61 -5.60 4.33
C VAL A 105 0.93 -6.91 3.98
N LEU A 106 -0.34 -7.04 4.37
CA LEU A 106 -1.10 -8.27 4.11
C LEU A 106 -1.72 -8.30 2.73
N ASP A 107 -1.99 -7.12 2.16
CA ASP A 107 -2.68 -7.00 0.90
C ASP A 107 -2.49 -5.61 0.28
N ALA A 108 -2.71 -5.53 -1.03
CA ALA A 108 -2.60 -4.29 -1.79
C ALA A 108 -3.40 -4.36 -3.09
N PHE A 109 -3.93 -3.22 -3.52
CA PHE A 109 -4.46 -3.10 -4.89
C PHE A 109 -4.36 -1.68 -5.44
N VAL A 110 -4.33 -1.64 -6.77
CA VAL A 110 -4.14 -0.41 -7.54
C VAL A 110 -5.48 0.30 -7.74
N LEU A 111 -5.46 1.62 -7.64
CA LEU A 111 -6.60 2.50 -7.89
C LEU A 111 -6.50 3.20 -9.26
N GLN A 112 -5.76 2.59 -10.20
CA GLN A 112 -5.47 3.16 -11.52
C GLN A 112 -6.74 3.59 -12.26
N ASP A 113 -7.82 2.81 -12.18
CA ASP A 113 -9.09 3.10 -12.85
C ASP A 113 -9.79 4.36 -12.31
N LEU A 114 -9.37 4.84 -11.13
CA LEU A 114 -9.93 6.01 -10.44
C LEU A 114 -9.12 7.29 -10.68
N SER A 115 -7.93 7.18 -11.25
CA SER A 115 -7.04 8.30 -11.53
C SER A 115 -6.63 8.32 -12.99
N VAL A 116 -6.81 9.46 -13.67
CA VAL A 116 -6.06 9.72 -14.91
C VAL A 116 -4.56 9.79 -14.55
N ARG A 117 -3.66 9.41 -15.48
CA ARG A 117 -2.19 9.37 -15.30
C ARG A 117 -1.72 10.44 -14.31
N TYR A 118 -1.17 10.00 -13.18
CA TYR A 118 -0.63 10.93 -12.19
C TYR A 118 0.87 11.05 -12.38
N GLN A 119 1.30 12.28 -12.54
CA GLN A 119 2.69 12.68 -12.55
C GLN A 119 3.08 12.96 -11.09
N ALA A 120 3.53 11.92 -10.37
CA ALA A 120 4.06 12.08 -9.03
C ALA A 120 5.44 12.70 -9.10
N GLN A 121 5.79 13.56 -8.14
CA GLN A 121 7.16 14.02 -7.99
C GLN A 121 7.87 13.17 -6.93
N ASP A 122 9.05 12.67 -7.27
CA ASP A 122 9.93 12.02 -6.30
C ASP A 122 10.58 13.06 -5.36
N ALA A 123 11.42 12.59 -4.43
CA ALA A 123 12.14 13.46 -3.50
C ALA A 123 13.08 14.48 -4.18
N HIS A 124 13.40 14.28 -5.46
CA HIS A 124 14.27 15.13 -6.27
C HIS A 124 13.47 16.02 -7.24
N GLY A 125 12.13 15.98 -7.18
CA GLY A 125 11.25 16.72 -8.08
C GLY A 125 11.08 16.08 -9.46
N ASN A 126 11.62 14.89 -9.69
CA ASN A 126 11.45 14.19 -10.96
C ASN A 126 10.03 13.67 -11.08
N THR A 127 9.47 13.89 -12.25
CA THR A 127 8.10 13.48 -12.53
C THR A 127 8.06 12.03 -12.95
N MET A 128 7.38 11.19 -12.17
CA MET A 128 7.22 9.76 -12.40
C MET A 128 5.76 9.47 -12.69
N ASP A 129 5.52 8.68 -13.74
CA ASP A 129 4.20 8.11 -13.99
C ASP A 129 3.87 7.12 -12.86
N ALA A 130 2.93 7.50 -12.01
CA ALA A 130 2.49 6.72 -10.88
C ALA A 130 0.96 6.67 -10.84
N PHE A 131 0.44 5.70 -10.09
CA PHE A 131 -0.97 5.61 -9.77
C PHE A 131 -1.15 5.39 -8.27
N PRO A 132 -2.29 5.79 -7.69
CA PRO A 132 -2.54 5.55 -6.28
C PRO A 132 -2.80 4.06 -6.05
N ALA A 133 -2.33 3.55 -4.93
CA ALA A 133 -2.64 2.21 -4.47
C ALA A 133 -2.90 2.22 -2.97
N ASP A 134 -3.83 1.37 -2.53
CA ASP A 134 -4.14 1.18 -1.12
C ASP A 134 -3.48 -0.12 -0.65
N LEU A 135 -2.77 -0.02 0.48
CA LEU A 135 -2.14 -1.13 1.19
C LEU A 135 -2.90 -1.40 2.48
N ALA A 136 -3.10 -2.69 2.81
CA ALA A 136 -3.56 -3.14 4.12
C ALA A 136 -2.34 -3.43 5.01
N VAL A 137 -2.02 -2.52 5.93
CA VAL A 137 -0.76 -2.52 6.68
C VAL A 137 -1.01 -2.74 8.17
N LEU A 138 -0.26 -3.64 8.78
CA LEU A 138 -0.24 -3.79 10.24
C LEU A 138 0.21 -2.49 10.91
N GLU A 139 -0.40 -2.13 12.04
CA GLU A 139 -0.06 -0.92 12.78
C GLU A 139 1.46 -0.77 13.05
N ALA A 140 2.13 -1.86 13.46
CA ALA A 140 3.58 -1.90 13.68
C ALA A 140 4.43 -1.67 12.41
N GLY A 141 3.84 -1.80 11.23
CA GLY A 141 4.49 -1.65 9.92
C GLY A 141 4.40 -0.26 9.31
N ILE A 142 3.56 0.63 9.83
CA ILE A 142 3.25 1.93 9.23
C ILE A 142 4.52 2.74 8.95
N SER A 143 5.40 2.90 9.94
CA SER A 143 6.65 3.65 9.80
C SER A 143 7.60 3.06 8.74
N ARG A 144 7.63 1.72 8.61
CA ARG A 144 8.46 1.02 7.61
C ARG A 144 7.92 1.25 6.20
N VAL A 145 6.60 1.19 6.02
CA VAL A 145 5.96 1.47 4.73
C VAL A 145 6.21 2.92 4.30
N TRP A 146 6.03 3.90 5.19
CA TRP A 146 6.36 5.29 4.90
C TRP A 146 7.83 5.51 4.58
N GLY A 147 8.75 4.83 5.28
CA GLY A 147 10.18 4.90 4.98
C GLY A 147 10.55 4.39 3.58
N LYS A 148 9.74 3.51 2.97
CA LYS A 148 10.00 2.93 1.64
C LYS A 148 9.22 3.59 0.50
N TYR A 149 8.00 4.06 0.76
CA TYR A 149 7.12 4.64 -0.27
C TYR A 149 6.92 6.15 -0.13
N GLY A 150 7.40 6.75 0.96
CA GLY A 150 7.16 8.14 1.29
C GLY A 150 5.79 8.38 1.93
N ILE A 151 5.64 9.57 2.50
CA ILE A 151 4.37 10.04 3.07
C ILE A 151 3.65 10.85 1.98
N PRO A 152 2.39 10.49 1.63
CA PRO A 152 1.60 11.30 0.72
C PRO A 152 1.41 12.72 1.26
N LYS A 153 1.49 13.73 0.39
CA LYS A 153 1.21 15.13 0.75
C LYS A 153 -0.29 15.45 0.88
N PHE A 154 -1.13 14.43 1.06
CA PHE A 154 -2.58 14.56 1.18
C PHE A 154 -3.13 13.48 2.11
N VAL A 155 -4.31 13.74 2.67
CA VAL A 155 -5.03 12.78 3.50
C VAL A 155 -5.96 11.95 2.59
N PRO A 156 -5.91 10.61 2.62
CA PRO A 156 -6.81 9.79 1.82
C PRO A 156 -8.29 10.14 2.07
N LEU A 157 -9.06 10.24 1.00
CA LEU A 157 -10.48 10.61 0.99
C LEU A 157 -10.78 12.03 1.51
N SER A 158 -9.78 12.92 1.58
CA SER A 158 -10.01 14.35 1.80
C SER A 158 -10.38 15.06 0.50
N SER A 159 -10.81 16.32 0.60
CA SER A 159 -11.06 17.17 -0.57
C SER A 159 -9.82 17.35 -1.46
N ASP A 160 -8.63 17.25 -0.89
CA ASP A 160 -7.34 17.40 -1.59
C ASP A 160 -6.82 16.08 -2.16
N ASP A 161 -7.53 14.97 -1.92
CA ASP A 161 -7.15 13.68 -2.46
C ASP A 161 -7.17 13.72 -3.99
N PRO A 162 -6.05 13.42 -4.66
CA PRO A 162 -5.99 13.46 -6.11
C PRO A 162 -6.99 12.54 -6.81
N ILE A 163 -7.43 11.42 -6.21
CA ILE A 163 -8.49 10.59 -6.81
C ILE A 163 -9.85 11.30 -6.80
N ILE A 164 -10.10 12.19 -5.84
CA ILE A 164 -11.31 13.01 -5.77
C ILE A 164 -11.21 14.17 -6.76
N LEU A 165 -10.11 14.93 -6.72
CA LEU A 165 -9.92 16.12 -7.54
C LEU A 165 -10.02 15.85 -9.05
N ARG A 166 -9.67 14.63 -9.49
CA ARG A 166 -9.66 14.19 -10.88
C ARG A 166 -11.01 13.65 -11.39
N GLN A 167 -12.05 13.58 -10.56
CA GLN A 167 -13.37 13.17 -11.04
C GLN A 167 -13.93 14.19 -12.06
N PRO A 168 -14.66 13.73 -13.09
CA PRO A 168 -15.09 14.54 -14.24
C PRO A 168 -16.21 15.56 -13.94
N THR A 169 -16.63 15.72 -12.69
CA THR A 169 -17.68 16.67 -12.28
C THR A 169 -17.06 18.02 -11.92
N LYS A 170 -17.85 19.10 -11.95
CA LYS A 170 -17.32 20.45 -11.65
C LYS A 170 -17.24 20.72 -10.15
N ASP A 171 -18.33 20.45 -9.43
CA ASP A 171 -18.45 20.73 -8.00
C ASP A 171 -17.76 19.64 -7.15
N LEU A 172 -17.19 20.08 -6.03
CA LEU A 172 -16.37 19.24 -5.17
C LEU A 172 -17.18 18.10 -4.51
N GLU A 173 -18.41 18.36 -4.11
CA GLU A 173 -19.23 17.34 -3.45
C GLU A 173 -19.68 16.25 -4.43
N SER A 174 -20.04 16.58 -5.68
CA SER A 174 -20.26 15.57 -6.72
C SER A 174 -18.98 14.83 -7.08
N LYS A 175 -17.81 15.50 -7.04
CA LYS A 175 -16.52 14.80 -7.22
C LYS A 175 -16.32 13.75 -6.13
N LYS A 176 -16.55 14.12 -4.86
CA LYS A 176 -16.47 13.19 -3.74
C LYS A 176 -17.47 12.05 -3.88
N ALA A 177 -18.74 12.34 -4.16
CA ALA A 177 -19.78 11.33 -4.32
C ALA A 177 -19.45 10.34 -5.43
N LEU A 178 -19.02 10.83 -6.60
CA LEU A 178 -18.61 9.98 -7.72
C LEU A 178 -17.36 9.15 -7.36
N CYS A 179 -16.37 9.76 -6.71
CA CYS A 179 -15.17 9.06 -6.25
C CYS A 179 -15.51 7.95 -5.26
N TYR A 180 -16.32 8.23 -4.23
CA TYR A 180 -16.70 7.25 -3.21
C TYR A 180 -17.50 6.09 -3.79
N ARG A 181 -18.42 6.35 -4.72
CA ARG A 181 -19.15 5.29 -5.44
C ARG A 181 -18.19 4.37 -6.19
N ARG A 182 -17.27 4.94 -6.98
CA ARG A 182 -16.29 4.16 -7.76
C ARG A 182 -15.31 3.40 -6.86
N LEU A 183 -14.84 4.03 -5.78
CA LEU A 183 -13.95 3.40 -4.81
C LEU A 183 -14.63 2.24 -4.09
N ARG A 184 -15.89 2.42 -3.66
CA ARG A 184 -16.70 1.34 -3.05
C ARG A 184 -16.84 0.15 -4.01
N SER A 185 -17.17 0.40 -5.28
CA SER A 185 -17.23 -0.65 -6.31
C SER A 185 -15.88 -1.37 -6.48
N LYS A 186 -14.77 -0.63 -6.47
CA LYS A 186 -13.42 -1.22 -6.56
C LYS A 186 -13.12 -2.11 -5.35
N TYR A 187 -13.37 -1.63 -4.14
CA TYR A 187 -13.17 -2.43 -2.91
C TYR A 187 -14.03 -3.70 -2.92
N LEU A 188 -15.31 -3.61 -3.30
CA LEU A 188 -16.19 -4.78 -3.42
C LEU A 188 -15.67 -5.79 -4.44
N HIS A 189 -15.21 -5.31 -5.60
CA HIS A 189 -14.64 -6.17 -6.64
C HIS A 189 -13.39 -6.89 -6.14
N GLU A 190 -12.46 -6.15 -5.56
CA GLU A 190 -11.19 -6.66 -5.04
C GLU A 190 -11.39 -7.63 -3.87
N TYR A 191 -12.33 -7.35 -2.98
CA TYR A 191 -12.71 -8.21 -1.87
C TYR A 191 -13.32 -9.52 -2.36
N GLY A 192 -14.34 -9.45 -3.23
CA GLY A 192 -14.97 -10.65 -3.80
C GLY A 192 -13.99 -11.48 -4.64
N ARG A 193 -13.04 -10.84 -5.33
CA ARG A 193 -11.96 -11.53 -6.06
C ARG A 193 -11.09 -12.34 -5.11
N ARG A 194 -10.73 -11.79 -3.95
CA ARG A 194 -9.91 -12.47 -2.93
C ARG A 194 -10.64 -13.60 -2.24
N GLN A 195 -11.92 -13.41 -1.94
CA GLN A 195 -12.76 -14.48 -1.38
C GLN A 195 -12.81 -15.69 -2.32
N ARG A 196 -13.13 -15.47 -3.60
CA ARG A 196 -13.14 -16.56 -4.60
C ARG A 196 -11.79 -17.25 -4.75
N LEU A 197 -10.70 -16.49 -4.66
CA LEU A 197 -9.35 -17.05 -4.76
C LEU A 197 -8.97 -17.86 -3.51
N ALA A 198 -9.35 -17.38 -2.33
CA ALA A 198 -9.18 -18.10 -1.08
C ALA A 198 -9.96 -19.42 -1.09
N GLU A 199 -11.23 -19.39 -1.53
CA GLU A 199 -12.06 -20.58 -1.73
C GLU A 199 -11.43 -21.57 -2.72
N ALA A 200 -11.01 -21.10 -3.89
CA ALA A 200 -10.41 -21.94 -4.94
C ALA A 200 -9.07 -22.58 -4.51
N LEU A 201 -8.36 -21.97 -3.57
CA LEU A 201 -7.10 -22.48 -3.02
C LEU A 201 -7.29 -23.24 -1.70
N GLU A 202 -8.52 -23.46 -1.26
CA GLU A 202 -8.86 -24.07 0.04
C GLU A 202 -8.13 -23.37 1.21
N TYR A 203 -7.95 -22.06 1.09
CA TYR A 203 -7.27 -21.21 2.06
C TYR A 203 -8.28 -20.32 2.78
N GLU A 204 -8.14 -20.20 4.10
CA GLU A 204 -8.95 -19.27 4.87
C GLU A 204 -8.32 -17.88 4.87
N MET A 205 -9.07 -16.89 4.36
CA MET A 205 -8.63 -15.50 4.39
C MET A 205 -8.46 -15.01 5.85
N PRO A 206 -7.36 -14.32 6.20
CA PRO A 206 -7.16 -13.86 7.56
C PRO A 206 -8.30 -12.97 8.04
N VAL A 207 -8.80 -13.20 9.26
CA VAL A 207 -9.90 -12.42 9.86
C VAL A 207 -9.56 -10.93 9.90
N SER A 208 -8.30 -10.56 10.19
CA SER A 208 -7.86 -9.17 10.15
C SER A 208 -8.03 -8.53 8.77
N LEU A 209 -7.70 -9.26 7.69
CA LEU A 209 -7.85 -8.79 6.31
C LEU A 209 -9.32 -8.66 5.91
N LYS A 210 -10.16 -9.62 6.33
CA LYS A 210 -11.61 -9.55 6.15
C LYS A 210 -12.18 -8.29 6.81
N ASN A 211 -11.85 -8.07 8.08
CA ASN A 211 -12.33 -6.92 8.84
C ASN A 211 -11.84 -5.60 8.21
N TRP A 212 -10.61 -5.54 7.72
CA TRP A 212 -10.10 -4.37 7.02
C TRP A 212 -10.92 -3.99 5.78
N TYR A 213 -11.31 -4.99 4.97
CA TYR A 213 -12.18 -4.76 3.82
C TYR A 213 -13.56 -4.23 4.22
N GLU A 214 -14.16 -4.85 5.24
CA GLU A 214 -15.47 -4.47 5.77
C GLU A 214 -15.44 -3.05 6.35
N ASP A 215 -14.43 -2.74 7.17
CA ASP A 215 -14.22 -1.42 7.77
C ASP A 215 -14.02 -0.33 6.70
N ALA A 216 -13.21 -0.60 5.68
CA ALA A 216 -12.98 0.34 4.58
C ALA A 216 -14.27 0.58 3.77
N LEU A 217 -15.02 -0.48 3.46
CA LEU A 217 -16.31 -0.37 2.77
C LEU A 217 -17.34 0.40 3.60
N GLN A 218 -17.38 0.16 4.90
CA GLN A 218 -18.27 0.86 5.81
C GLN A 218 -17.90 2.34 5.90
N ASP A 219 -16.60 2.67 5.96
CA ASP A 219 -16.15 4.07 5.99
C ASP A 219 -16.50 4.83 4.72
N ILE A 220 -16.25 4.22 3.55
CA ILE A 220 -16.63 4.80 2.27
C ILE A 220 -18.15 4.97 2.17
N GLY A 221 -18.92 4.00 2.66
CA GLY A 221 -20.39 4.05 2.73
C GLY A 221 -20.88 5.23 3.55
N ARG A 222 -20.41 5.36 4.81
CA ARG A 222 -20.76 6.48 5.70
C ARG A 222 -20.40 7.84 5.09
N ARG A 223 -19.26 7.95 4.41
CA ARG A 223 -18.85 9.19 3.74
C ARG A 223 -19.78 9.53 2.57
N LEU A 224 -20.23 8.55 1.81
CA LEU A 224 -21.18 8.76 0.73
C LEU A 224 -22.55 9.21 1.26
N GLU A 225 -23.06 8.58 2.32
CA GLU A 225 -24.34 8.95 2.96
C GLU A 225 -24.36 10.40 3.46
N ARG A 226 -23.22 10.92 3.93
CA ARG A 226 -23.08 12.31 4.37
C ARG A 226 -23.21 13.34 3.25
N LEU A 227 -23.16 12.91 1.99
CA LEU A 227 -23.28 13.79 0.82
C LEU A 227 -24.72 13.93 0.29
N GLY A 228 -25.66 13.16 0.85
CA GLY A 228 -27.04 13.03 0.34
C GLY A 228 -27.13 12.08 -0.85
#